data_AF-A0A1B9F2X2-F1
#
_entry.id   AF-A0A1B9F2X2-F1
#
_cell.length_a   1.000
_cell.length_b   1.000
_cell.length_c   1.000
_cell.angle_alpha   90.00
_cell.angle_beta   90.00
_cell.angle_gamma   90.00
#
_symmetry.space_group_name_H-M   'P 1'
#
loop_
_entity.id
_entity.type
_entity.pdbx_description
1 polymer ?
#
loop_
_entity_poly.entity_id
_entity_poly.type
_entity_poly.pdbx_seq_one_letter_code
_entity_poly.pdbx_strand_id
1 'polypeptide(L)'
;MKNEYKFNSKVSIFLASLFVGIIFFASNCFSAPTAYLDAKEYGAGQQVTIKGKIDPGQDLYLVLCTDKLFRPLDAPGDKEREKLTKLFDDTAIPPIYYLITNTPDYFATPKGVPKGQKKGLFAFPPFKYTVRVNKIKKWDEIPSHVKGFLGPINSKEQWDFLRFTHEKKFGINTITKERPVGGGNSRMVLTDYTVQKEAWNKGVSIKLDKETGDFTVVITPYKNIAPGTKMAIWVNGEKSATYIVKPAGFFFKTANTYMNPLVVLLGAFLIGVLFVIMGAAGGLFTAAFQITVLGTKGPIGINAANTVKPTNLFLTLCSPITGLISYFKDRRFAWPVAIFFAIGILIGAFFLGPTFSAKYLPMKAYKFYLGIICLLIGIKLFHESLPSTIEKKKALKAIVQKFNQAVKEAKKTGKAAELGKVEFDKFNIIKFDMRFWGETFVARPLAMLIGGILMGMIAASFGVGGGFMFMPFMTSIMGYPMYLAVPIALAGTFATSVGGITKYILLGYSPDWLMAVCIAAGAIGGGMVGPKIQKRLPEIFLKRLLALALIIVFMKYTQLLWFMR
;
A
#
# COMPACT_ATOMS: atom_id res chain seq x y z
N MET A 1 98.40 -10.71 -32.33
CA MET A 1 97.07 -10.80 -32.97
C MET A 1 96.70 -12.28 -32.99
N LYS A 2 95.66 -12.81 -32.34
CA LYS A 2 94.39 -12.31 -31.82
C LYS A 2 94.06 -13.05 -30.52
N ASN A 3 93.55 -12.32 -29.53
CA ASN A 3 92.88 -12.86 -28.34
C ASN A 3 91.52 -13.44 -28.74
N GLU A 4 91.28 -14.71 -28.44
CA GLU A 4 89.93 -15.30 -28.49
C GLU A 4 89.21 -15.02 -27.16
N TYR A 5 88.10 -14.30 -27.28
CA TYR A 5 87.19 -13.97 -26.19
C TYR A 5 86.46 -15.24 -25.71
N LYS A 6 86.80 -15.71 -24.50
CA LYS A 6 85.92 -16.57 -23.69
C LYS A 6 84.68 -15.77 -23.29
N PHE A 7 83.62 -15.84 -24.08
CA PHE A 7 82.33 -15.27 -23.73
C PHE A 7 81.65 -16.16 -22.67
N ASN A 8 81.31 -15.55 -21.55
CA ASN A 8 80.98 -16.18 -20.29
C ASN A 8 79.52 -16.68 -20.30
N SER A 9 79.28 -18.00 -20.41
CA SER A 9 77.91 -18.57 -20.55
C SER A 9 76.97 -18.25 -19.38
N LYS A 10 77.52 -17.91 -18.21
CA LYS A 10 76.75 -17.51 -17.03
C LYS A 10 76.10 -16.12 -17.17
N VAL A 11 76.69 -15.20 -17.96
CA VAL A 11 76.13 -13.86 -18.18
C VAL A 11 74.94 -13.91 -19.13
N SER A 12 74.97 -14.81 -20.12
CA SER A 12 73.88 -14.97 -21.08
C SER A 12 72.62 -15.60 -20.46
N ILE A 13 72.79 -16.49 -19.48
CA ILE A 13 71.67 -17.11 -18.75
C ILE A 13 71.04 -16.12 -17.75
N PHE A 14 71.85 -15.26 -17.14
CA PHE A 14 71.37 -14.23 -16.20
C PHE A 14 70.62 -13.09 -16.93
N LEU A 15 71.10 -12.66 -18.10
CA LEU A 15 70.39 -11.70 -18.95
C LEU A 15 69.12 -12.28 -19.56
N ALA A 16 69.11 -13.55 -19.97
CA ALA A 16 67.89 -14.21 -20.46
C ALA A 16 66.83 -14.38 -19.36
N SER A 17 67.23 -14.68 -18.12
CA SER A 17 66.29 -14.78 -16.98
C SER A 17 65.79 -13.41 -16.50
N LEU A 18 66.60 -12.34 -16.61
CA LEU A 18 66.12 -10.97 -16.39
C LEU A 18 65.14 -10.52 -17.48
N PHE A 19 65.35 -10.91 -18.74
CA PHE A 19 64.46 -10.57 -19.86
C PHE A 19 63.12 -11.34 -19.80
N VAL A 20 63.15 -12.61 -19.38
CA VAL A 20 61.92 -13.40 -19.12
C VAL A 20 61.17 -12.88 -17.89
N GLY A 21 61.88 -12.39 -16.86
CA GLY A 21 61.28 -11.75 -15.69
C GLY A 21 60.60 -10.40 -16.00
N ILE A 22 61.16 -9.61 -16.92
CA ILE A 22 60.59 -8.31 -17.32
C ILE A 22 59.40 -8.48 -18.29
N ILE A 23 59.40 -9.51 -19.13
CA ILE A 23 58.25 -9.80 -20.02
C ILE A 23 57.06 -10.38 -19.23
N PHE A 24 57.30 -11.11 -18.13
CA PHE A 24 56.21 -11.60 -17.25
C PHE A 24 55.62 -10.52 -16.32
N PHE A 25 56.32 -9.40 -16.09
CA PHE A 25 55.82 -8.27 -15.31
C PHE A 25 55.17 -7.16 -16.15
N ALA A 26 55.30 -7.22 -17.48
CA ALA A 26 54.82 -6.20 -18.40
C ALA A 26 53.76 -6.74 -19.39
N SER A 27 52.69 -7.36 -18.92
CA SER A 27 51.40 -7.39 -19.65
C SER A 27 50.28 -7.97 -18.79
N ASN A 28 49.73 -7.09 -17.96
CA ASN A 28 48.31 -6.93 -17.65
C ASN A 28 48.20 -6.08 -16.38
N CYS A 29 48.60 -4.80 -16.49
CA CYS A 29 48.14 -3.79 -15.54
C CYS A 29 46.66 -3.53 -15.86
N PHE A 30 45.80 -4.46 -15.46
CA PHE A 30 44.36 -4.25 -15.45
C PHE A 30 44.10 -3.12 -14.46
N SER A 31 43.76 -1.95 -14.99
CA SER A 31 43.32 -0.84 -14.15
C SER A 31 41.96 -1.22 -13.60
N ALA A 32 41.83 -1.31 -12.27
CA ALA A 32 40.56 -1.56 -11.60
C ALA A 32 39.46 -0.64 -12.21
N PRO A 33 38.30 -1.17 -12.60
CA PRO A 33 37.24 -0.36 -13.22
C PRO A 33 36.86 0.82 -12.31
N THR A 34 37.09 2.04 -12.81
CA THR A 34 36.84 3.27 -12.06
C THR A 34 35.53 3.91 -12.48
N ALA A 35 34.74 4.31 -11.48
CA ALA A 35 33.51 5.07 -11.65
C ALA A 35 33.62 6.41 -10.93
N TYR A 36 33.21 7.46 -11.64
CA TYR A 36 33.14 8.82 -11.18
C TYR A 36 31.68 9.25 -11.11
N LEU A 37 31.35 9.90 -10.00
CA LEU A 37 30.06 10.52 -9.76
C LEU A 37 30.21 12.04 -9.88
N ASP A 38 29.19 12.70 -10.43
CA ASP A 38 29.10 14.15 -10.49
C ASP A 38 28.83 14.78 -9.10
N ALA A 39 28.28 14.01 -8.16
CA ALA A 39 28.06 14.44 -6.79
C ALA A 39 28.24 13.29 -5.77
N LYS A 40 28.55 13.64 -4.52
CA LYS A 40 28.58 12.68 -3.40
C LYS A 40 27.20 12.43 -2.80
N GLU A 41 26.22 13.26 -3.14
CA GLU A 41 24.88 13.25 -2.57
C GLU A 41 23.85 13.59 -3.64
N TYR A 42 22.76 12.82 -3.72
CA TYR A 42 21.68 13.01 -4.68
C TYR A 42 20.33 13.04 -3.97
N GLY A 43 19.41 13.90 -4.40
CA GLY A 43 18.03 13.87 -3.91
C GLY A 43 17.35 12.54 -4.23
N ALA A 44 16.44 12.08 -3.37
CA ALA A 44 15.70 10.86 -3.61
C ALA A 44 14.91 10.93 -4.94
N GLY A 45 15.15 9.97 -5.84
CA GLY A 45 14.56 9.93 -7.18
C GLY A 45 15.18 10.91 -8.18
N GLN A 46 16.24 11.64 -7.81
CA GLN A 46 17.03 12.42 -8.74
C GLN A 46 17.79 11.48 -9.69
N GLN A 47 18.02 11.94 -10.91
CA GLN A 47 18.85 11.24 -11.88
C GLN A 47 20.31 11.23 -11.41
N VAL A 48 20.94 10.06 -11.50
CA VAL A 48 22.34 9.83 -11.14
C VAL A 48 23.10 9.55 -12.43
N THR A 49 24.16 10.33 -12.68
CA THR A 49 25.07 10.14 -13.82
C THR A 49 26.36 9.51 -13.32
N ILE A 50 26.70 8.36 -13.88
CA ILE A 50 27.88 7.57 -13.52
C ILE A 50 28.74 7.50 -14.77
N LYS A 51 29.95 8.05 -14.69
CA LYS A 51 30.94 7.95 -15.77
C LYS A 51 32.07 7.06 -15.32
N GLY A 52 32.80 6.45 -16.23
CA GLY A 52 33.90 5.62 -15.84
C GLY A 52 34.58 4.95 -17.01
N LYS A 53 35.51 4.07 -16.68
CA LYS A 53 36.25 3.30 -17.65
C LYS A 53 36.29 1.83 -17.23
N ILE A 54 36.05 0.96 -18.20
CA ILE A 54 36.27 -0.48 -18.11
C ILE A 54 37.35 -0.87 -19.12
N ASP A 55 37.82 -2.12 -19.10
CA ASP A 55 38.79 -2.56 -20.10
C ASP A 55 38.17 -2.55 -21.50
N PRO A 56 38.92 -2.09 -22.52
CA PRO A 56 38.49 -2.14 -23.91
C PRO A 56 37.95 -3.52 -24.32
N GLY A 57 36.85 -3.52 -25.08
CA GLY A 57 36.18 -4.73 -25.57
C GLY A 57 35.25 -5.42 -24.57
N GLN A 58 35.27 -5.09 -23.27
CA GLN A 58 34.38 -5.68 -22.28
C GLN A 58 32.94 -5.15 -22.39
N ASP A 59 31.99 -5.98 -21.93
CA ASP A 59 30.62 -5.54 -21.66
C ASP A 59 30.54 -4.85 -20.29
N LEU A 60 29.56 -3.97 -20.14
CA LEU A 60 29.35 -3.19 -18.93
C LEU A 60 28.34 -3.89 -18.01
N TYR A 61 28.75 -4.12 -16.76
CA TYR A 61 27.91 -4.64 -15.68
C TYR A 61 27.98 -3.67 -14.50
N LEU A 62 27.03 -2.74 -14.45
CA LEU A 62 26.95 -1.75 -13.38
C LEU A 62 25.87 -2.14 -12.38
N VAL A 63 26.25 -2.39 -11.13
CA VAL A 63 25.31 -2.65 -10.04
C VAL A 63 25.17 -1.41 -9.16
N LEU A 64 23.98 -0.84 -9.11
CA LEU A 64 23.59 0.21 -8.17
C LEU A 64 22.69 -0.39 -7.10
N CYS A 65 23.16 -0.44 -5.86
CA CYS A 65 22.41 -1.05 -4.76
C CYS A 65 22.56 -0.29 -3.43
N THR A 66 21.72 -0.61 -2.45
CA THR A 66 21.94 -0.16 -1.07
C THR A 66 23.20 -0.80 -0.49
N ASP A 67 24.05 -0.02 0.18
CA ASP A 67 25.30 -0.53 0.78
C ASP A 67 25.02 -1.44 1.98
N LYS A 68 23.97 -1.12 2.75
CA LYS A 68 23.51 -1.95 3.85
C LYS A 68 22.68 -3.13 3.33
N LEU A 69 23.09 -4.34 3.68
CA LEU A 69 22.35 -5.56 3.40
C LEU A 69 21.21 -5.75 4.42
N PHE A 70 20.20 -6.50 4.01
CA PHE A 70 19.08 -6.92 4.82
C PHE A 70 19.07 -8.44 4.94
N ARG A 71 18.92 -8.95 6.17
CA ARG A 71 18.71 -10.37 6.43
C ARG A 71 17.27 -10.60 6.89
N PRO A 72 16.67 -11.76 6.58
CA PRO A 72 15.35 -12.14 7.08
C PRO A 72 15.17 -11.99 8.60
N LEU A 73 16.22 -12.30 9.37
CA LEU A 73 16.23 -12.18 10.83
C LEU A 73 16.12 -10.73 11.32
N ASP A 74 16.56 -9.76 10.53
CA ASP A 74 16.49 -8.33 10.84
C ASP A 74 15.10 -7.74 10.54
N ALA A 75 14.14 -8.54 10.06
CA ALA A 75 12.77 -8.09 9.85
C ALA A 75 12.11 -7.72 11.19
N PRO A 76 11.63 -6.47 11.36
CA PRO A 76 11.06 -6.03 12.63
C PRO A 76 9.65 -6.59 12.91
N GLY A 77 8.95 -7.12 11.90
CA GLY A 77 7.65 -7.76 12.09
C GLY A 77 7.80 -9.27 12.28
N ASP A 78 7.26 -9.83 13.37
CA ASP A 78 7.40 -11.26 13.70
C ASP A 78 6.90 -12.19 12.60
N LYS A 79 5.76 -11.86 11.98
CA LYS A 79 5.15 -12.68 10.92
C LYS A 79 5.97 -12.62 9.63
N GLU A 80 6.51 -11.45 9.30
CA GLU A 80 7.40 -11.27 8.17
C GLU A 80 8.72 -12.00 8.39
N ARG A 81 9.31 -11.86 9.59
CA ARG A 81 10.52 -12.55 10.00
C ARG A 81 10.39 -14.06 9.90
N GLU A 82 9.35 -14.63 10.50
CA GLU A 82 9.08 -16.07 10.44
C GLU A 82 8.96 -16.54 8.99
N LYS A 83 8.20 -15.81 8.17
CA LYS A 83 7.97 -16.18 6.77
C LYS A 83 9.21 -16.03 5.89
N LEU A 84 10.01 -14.98 6.10
CA LEU A 84 11.23 -14.75 5.32
C LEU A 84 12.32 -15.75 5.71
N THR A 85 12.49 -16.03 7.00
CA THR A 85 13.49 -16.98 7.51
C THR A 85 13.20 -18.40 7.00
N LYS A 86 11.93 -18.82 6.96
CA LYS A 86 11.53 -20.10 6.34
C LYS A 86 11.85 -20.21 4.85
N LEU A 87 12.06 -19.09 4.15
CA LEU A 87 12.32 -19.08 2.71
C LEU A 87 13.80 -18.87 2.36
N PHE A 88 14.52 -18.06 3.13
CA PHE A 88 15.88 -17.59 2.80
C PHE A 88 16.86 -17.59 3.98
N ASP A 89 16.46 -18.10 5.15
CA ASP A 89 17.30 -18.26 6.34
C ASP A 89 18.13 -17.00 6.68
N ASP A 90 19.46 -17.08 6.80
CA ASP A 90 20.34 -15.93 7.09
C ASP A 90 20.88 -15.22 5.82
N THR A 91 20.33 -15.52 4.65
CA THR A 91 20.80 -14.95 3.37
C THR A 91 20.61 -13.43 3.36
N ALA A 92 21.71 -12.69 3.19
CA ALA A 92 21.71 -11.23 3.15
C ALA A 92 21.68 -10.70 1.71
N ILE A 93 20.78 -9.75 1.41
CA ILE A 93 20.71 -9.06 0.11
C ILE A 93 20.53 -7.55 0.30
N PRO A 94 20.98 -6.72 -0.65
CA PRO A 94 20.63 -5.30 -0.64
C PRO A 94 19.13 -5.14 -0.96
N PRO A 95 18.34 -4.43 -0.13
CA PRO A 95 16.92 -4.23 -0.39
C PRO A 95 16.60 -3.57 -1.74
N ILE A 96 17.46 -2.66 -2.19
CA ILE A 96 17.34 -2.01 -3.50
C ILE A 96 18.55 -2.43 -4.32
N TYR A 97 18.28 -2.96 -5.51
CA TYR A 97 19.29 -3.52 -6.40
C TYR A 97 18.91 -3.29 -7.86
N TYR A 98 19.78 -2.60 -8.60
CA TYR A 98 19.68 -2.41 -10.04
C TYR A 98 20.94 -2.94 -10.71
N LEU A 99 20.78 -3.87 -11.65
CA LEU A 99 21.83 -4.31 -12.57
C LEU A 99 21.58 -3.63 -13.92
N ILE A 100 22.45 -2.72 -14.30
CA ILE A 100 22.39 -1.96 -15.54
C ILE A 100 23.47 -2.47 -16.48
N THR A 101 23.09 -2.90 -17.68
CA THR A 101 24.02 -3.54 -18.62
C THR A 101 23.59 -3.36 -20.06
N ASN A 102 24.56 -3.39 -20.99
CA ASN A 102 24.33 -3.46 -22.43
C ASN A 102 23.96 -4.88 -22.90
N THR A 103 24.13 -5.91 -22.05
CA THR A 103 23.78 -7.31 -22.34
C THR A 103 22.75 -7.86 -21.34
N PRO A 104 21.52 -7.31 -21.28
CA PRO A 104 20.51 -7.70 -20.29
C PRO A 104 20.01 -9.14 -20.45
N ASP A 105 20.13 -9.72 -21.65
CA ASP A 105 19.61 -11.04 -22.00
C ASP A 105 20.29 -12.18 -21.24
N TYR A 106 21.48 -11.97 -20.67
CA TYR A 106 22.11 -12.93 -19.78
C TYR A 106 21.39 -13.11 -18.45
N PHE A 107 20.64 -12.10 -18.00
CA PHE A 107 20.03 -12.09 -16.67
C PHE A 107 18.51 -12.10 -16.69
N ALA A 108 17.89 -11.59 -17.75
CA ALA A 108 16.44 -11.49 -17.82
C ALA A 108 15.91 -11.67 -19.24
N THR A 109 14.64 -12.04 -19.34
CA THR A 109 13.96 -12.22 -20.62
C THR A 109 12.61 -11.52 -20.57
N PRO A 110 12.38 -10.49 -21.42
CA PRO A 110 11.06 -9.88 -21.55
C PRO A 110 10.04 -10.93 -22.00
N LYS A 111 8.97 -11.12 -21.22
CA LYS A 111 7.94 -12.12 -21.52
C LYS A 111 6.53 -11.53 -21.37
N GLY A 112 5.65 -11.88 -22.30
CA GLY A 112 4.22 -11.65 -22.17
C GLY A 112 3.62 -12.62 -21.16
N VAL A 113 3.15 -12.13 -20.02
CA VAL A 113 2.43 -12.92 -19.04
C VAL A 113 0.94 -12.65 -19.18
N PRO A 114 0.12 -13.68 -19.45
CA PRO A 114 -1.31 -13.51 -19.50
C PRO A 114 -1.85 -13.22 -18.10
N LYS A 115 -2.57 -12.10 -17.98
CA LYS A 115 -3.36 -11.73 -16.81
C LYS A 115 -4.83 -11.62 -17.19
N GLY A 116 -5.68 -11.57 -16.16
CA GLY A 116 -7.12 -11.59 -16.33
C GLY A 116 -7.76 -12.81 -15.65
N GLN A 117 -9.08 -12.88 -15.73
CA GLN A 117 -9.87 -13.90 -15.03
C GLN A 117 -10.64 -14.72 -16.06
N LYS A 118 -10.24 -15.99 -16.22
CA LYS A 118 -10.85 -16.94 -17.18
C LYS A 118 -11.84 -17.91 -16.55
N LYS A 119 -11.90 -17.98 -15.21
CA LYS A 119 -12.74 -18.91 -14.46
C LYS A 119 -13.35 -18.21 -13.25
N GLY A 120 -14.55 -18.63 -12.87
CA GLY A 120 -15.35 -18.05 -11.79
C GLY A 120 -16.51 -17.18 -12.31
N LEU A 121 -17.48 -16.90 -11.45
CA LEU A 121 -18.77 -16.24 -11.76
C LEU A 121 -18.65 -14.87 -12.46
N PHE A 122 -17.49 -14.21 -12.38
CA PHE A 122 -17.21 -12.90 -12.98
C PHE A 122 -16.22 -12.96 -14.15
N ALA A 123 -15.97 -14.14 -14.72
CA ALA A 123 -15.20 -14.30 -15.95
C ALA A 123 -16.03 -13.96 -17.21
N PHE A 124 -17.03 -13.07 -17.10
CA PHE A 124 -17.90 -12.68 -18.19
C PHE A 124 -17.95 -11.14 -18.33
N PRO A 125 -17.53 -10.58 -19.48
CA PRO A 125 -16.82 -11.28 -20.56
C PRO A 125 -15.44 -11.77 -20.10
N PRO A 126 -14.95 -12.94 -20.56
CA PRO A 126 -13.64 -13.46 -20.18
C PRO A 126 -12.55 -12.56 -20.76
N PHE A 127 -11.98 -11.70 -19.93
CA PHE A 127 -10.91 -10.81 -20.37
C PHE A 127 -9.55 -11.43 -20.04
N LYS A 128 -8.76 -11.65 -21.09
CA LYS A 128 -7.34 -12.01 -21.01
C LYS A 128 -6.58 -10.86 -21.63
N TYR A 129 -5.71 -10.24 -20.85
CA TYR A 129 -4.79 -9.23 -21.35
C TYR A 129 -3.37 -9.68 -21.03
N THR A 130 -2.47 -9.50 -21.99
CA THR A 130 -1.07 -9.86 -21.80
C THR A 130 -0.34 -8.65 -21.28
N VAL A 131 0.36 -8.79 -20.16
CA VAL A 131 1.27 -7.75 -19.67
C VAL A 131 2.70 -8.20 -19.92
N ARG A 132 3.54 -7.31 -20.43
CA ARG A 132 4.98 -7.57 -20.48
C ARG A 132 5.60 -7.43 -19.09
N VAL A 133 6.44 -8.39 -18.74
CA VAL A 133 7.26 -8.39 -17.53
C VAL A 133 8.70 -8.70 -17.90
N ASN A 134 9.64 -8.15 -17.12
CA ASN A 134 11.02 -8.58 -17.17
C ASN A 134 11.19 -9.80 -16.25
N LYS A 135 11.31 -11.00 -16.84
CA LYS A 135 11.42 -12.27 -16.11
C LYS A 135 12.88 -12.56 -15.82
N ILE A 136 13.26 -12.70 -14.56
CA ILE A 136 14.66 -12.91 -14.19
C ILE A 136 15.01 -14.40 -14.30
N LYS A 137 16.11 -14.68 -14.99
CA LYS A 137 16.67 -16.03 -15.18
C LYS A 137 17.08 -16.65 -13.85
N LYS A 138 17.01 -17.97 -13.78
CA LYS A 138 17.53 -18.71 -12.62
C LYS A 138 19.06 -18.59 -12.56
N TRP A 139 19.64 -18.78 -11.38
CA TRP A 139 21.10 -18.73 -11.21
C TRP A 139 21.84 -19.67 -12.18
N ASP A 140 21.29 -20.86 -12.39
CA ASP A 140 21.89 -21.89 -13.25
C ASP A 140 21.79 -21.54 -14.74
N GLU A 141 20.89 -20.62 -15.12
CA GLU A 141 20.70 -20.14 -16.49
C GLU A 141 21.60 -18.92 -16.81
N ILE A 142 22.27 -18.35 -15.80
CA ILE A 142 23.21 -17.22 -15.98
C ILE A 142 24.59 -17.79 -16.38
N PRO A 143 25.24 -17.26 -17.43
CA PRO A 143 26.58 -17.70 -17.82
C PRO A 143 27.60 -17.53 -16.68
N SER A 144 28.48 -18.51 -16.46
CA SER A 144 29.43 -18.49 -15.35
C SER A 144 30.38 -17.29 -15.37
N HIS A 145 30.77 -16.82 -16.57
CA HIS A 145 31.71 -15.70 -16.72
C HIS A 145 31.13 -14.35 -16.27
N VAL A 146 29.80 -14.19 -16.20
CA VAL A 146 29.17 -12.93 -15.74
C VAL A 146 28.74 -12.95 -14.28
N LYS A 147 28.77 -14.12 -13.62
CA LYS A 147 28.33 -14.25 -12.22
C LYS A 147 29.19 -13.43 -11.25
N GLY A 148 30.48 -13.28 -11.55
CA GLY A 148 31.40 -12.44 -10.78
C GLY A 148 31.08 -10.95 -10.84
N PHE A 149 30.25 -10.50 -11.79
CA PHE A 149 29.96 -9.08 -12.01
C PHE A 149 28.67 -8.59 -11.33
N LEU A 150 28.06 -9.42 -10.48
CA LEU A 150 26.81 -9.13 -9.78
C LEU A 150 27.00 -8.34 -8.46
N GLY A 151 28.16 -7.71 -8.29
CA GLY A 151 28.50 -6.88 -7.14
C GLY A 151 28.45 -7.68 -5.83
N PRO A 152 27.60 -7.31 -4.84
CA PRO A 152 27.55 -8.00 -3.55
C PRO A 152 26.89 -9.39 -3.60
N ILE A 153 26.46 -9.86 -4.78
CA ILE A 153 25.72 -11.11 -4.95
C ILE A 153 26.65 -12.17 -5.55
N ASN A 154 27.00 -13.17 -4.75
CA ASN A 154 27.96 -14.20 -5.13
C ASN A 154 27.40 -15.63 -5.00
N SER A 155 26.19 -15.79 -4.46
CA SER A 155 25.56 -17.10 -4.25
C SER A 155 24.21 -17.25 -4.95
N LYS A 156 23.82 -18.51 -5.17
CA LYS A 156 22.52 -18.88 -5.74
C LYS A 156 21.37 -18.44 -4.82
N GLU A 157 21.54 -18.59 -3.51
CA GLU A 157 20.58 -18.25 -2.48
C GLU A 157 20.30 -16.74 -2.48
N GLN A 158 21.35 -15.91 -2.56
CA GLN A 158 21.22 -14.46 -2.66
C GLN A 158 20.50 -14.04 -3.95
N TRP A 159 20.83 -14.65 -5.08
CA TRP A 159 20.16 -14.37 -6.35
C TRP A 159 18.69 -14.77 -6.34
N ASP A 160 18.37 -15.96 -5.82
CA ASP A 160 16.99 -16.42 -5.69
C ASP A 160 16.19 -15.54 -4.71
N PHE A 161 16.83 -15.03 -3.66
CA PHE A 161 16.22 -14.04 -2.77
C PHE A 161 15.94 -12.72 -3.49
N LEU A 162 16.90 -12.16 -4.25
CA LEU A 162 16.66 -10.96 -5.06
C LEU A 162 15.52 -11.16 -6.05
N ARG A 163 15.50 -12.29 -6.78
CA ARG A 163 14.41 -12.64 -7.69
C ARG A 163 13.06 -12.71 -6.99
N PHE A 164 13.02 -13.29 -5.79
CA PHE A 164 11.81 -13.32 -4.98
C PHE A 164 11.33 -11.90 -4.65
N THR A 165 12.23 -11.00 -4.28
CA THR A 165 11.88 -9.61 -3.99
C THR A 165 11.41 -8.84 -5.22
N HIS A 166 11.87 -9.23 -6.42
CA HIS A 166 11.46 -8.62 -7.69
C HIS A 166 10.13 -9.12 -8.25
N GLU A 167 9.87 -10.42 -8.14
CA GLU A 167 8.74 -11.07 -8.82
C GLU A 167 7.53 -11.36 -7.91
N LYS A 168 7.76 -11.54 -6.61
CA LYS A 168 6.70 -11.93 -5.68
C LYS A 168 6.16 -10.72 -4.95
N LYS A 169 4.84 -10.53 -4.98
CA LYS A 169 4.14 -9.43 -4.30
C LYS A 169 4.52 -9.29 -2.82
N PHE A 170 4.77 -10.41 -2.12
CA PHE A 170 5.22 -10.36 -0.73
C PHE A 170 6.62 -9.76 -0.61
N GLY A 171 7.59 -10.23 -1.40
CA GLY A 171 8.94 -9.68 -1.44
C GLY A 171 8.97 -8.20 -1.83
N ILE A 172 8.24 -7.81 -2.88
CA ILE A 172 8.13 -6.40 -3.31
C ILE A 172 7.57 -5.53 -2.17
N ASN A 173 6.48 -5.97 -1.53
CA ASN A 173 5.81 -5.18 -0.49
C ASN A 173 6.50 -5.21 0.86
N THR A 174 7.51 -6.05 1.06
CA THR A 174 8.21 -6.21 2.35
C THR A 174 9.66 -5.74 2.27
N ILE A 175 10.38 -5.95 1.16
CA ILE A 175 11.82 -5.68 1.04
C ILE A 175 12.12 -4.57 0.03
N THR A 176 11.88 -4.79 -1.26
CA THR A 176 12.29 -3.83 -2.31
C THR A 176 11.56 -2.52 -2.19
N LYS A 177 10.28 -2.56 -1.82
CA LYS A 177 9.38 -1.40 -1.72
C LYS A 177 9.28 -0.56 -2.99
N GLU A 178 9.88 -0.93 -4.09
CA GLU A 178 9.70 -0.21 -5.35
C GLU A 178 8.31 -0.48 -5.92
N ARG A 179 7.69 0.53 -6.55
CA ARG A 179 6.38 0.35 -7.17
C ARG A 179 6.56 -0.58 -8.37
N PRO A 180 5.76 -1.64 -8.52
CA PRO A 180 5.84 -2.47 -9.71
C PRO A 180 5.61 -1.67 -11.00
N VAL A 181 6.38 -1.97 -12.04
CA VAL A 181 6.29 -1.31 -13.35
C VAL A 181 5.87 -2.33 -14.41
N GLY A 182 4.94 -1.95 -15.29
CA GLY A 182 4.38 -2.85 -16.30
C GLY A 182 3.60 -4.01 -15.68
N GLY A 183 3.96 -5.25 -16.00
CA GLY A 183 3.24 -6.45 -15.58
C GLY A 183 3.40 -6.89 -14.12
N GLY A 184 3.85 -6.02 -13.22
CA GLY A 184 3.76 -6.23 -11.77
C GLY A 184 5.02 -6.70 -11.06
N ASN A 185 6.18 -6.65 -11.72
CA ASN A 185 7.49 -6.85 -11.09
C ASN A 185 8.10 -5.48 -10.73
N SER A 186 9.04 -5.43 -9.77
CA SER A 186 9.84 -4.23 -9.54
C SER A 186 10.87 -4.02 -10.68
N ARG A 187 11.77 -3.04 -10.55
CA ARG A 187 12.92 -2.90 -11.43
C ARG A 187 14.10 -3.65 -10.82
N MET A 188 14.90 -4.31 -11.65
CA MET A 188 16.10 -5.03 -11.21
C MET A 188 17.14 -5.07 -12.34
N VAL A 189 16.90 -5.84 -13.41
CA VAL A 189 17.76 -5.85 -14.60
C VAL A 189 17.27 -4.81 -15.59
N LEU A 190 18.16 -3.89 -15.97
CA LEU A 190 17.89 -2.68 -16.74
C LEU A 190 18.89 -2.54 -17.88
N THR A 191 18.44 -1.92 -18.97
CA THR A 191 19.29 -1.55 -20.11
C THR A 191 18.88 -0.19 -20.66
N ASP A 192 19.57 0.31 -21.69
CA ASP A 192 19.23 1.59 -22.31
C ASP A 192 17.78 1.57 -22.85
N TYR A 193 16.99 2.58 -22.46
CA TYR A 193 15.61 2.72 -22.88
C TYR A 193 15.43 2.89 -24.40
N THR A 194 16.42 3.50 -25.07
CA THR A 194 16.42 3.68 -26.53
C THR A 194 16.61 2.36 -27.27
N VAL A 195 17.35 1.42 -26.68
CA VAL A 195 17.59 0.06 -27.21
C VAL A 195 16.41 -0.87 -26.90
N GLN A 196 15.98 -0.91 -25.63
CA GLN A 196 14.82 -1.69 -25.21
C GLN A 196 13.77 -0.77 -24.57
N LYS A 197 12.81 -0.31 -25.39
CA LYS A 197 11.71 0.62 -25.05
C LYS A 197 10.65 0.00 -24.12
N GLU A 198 11.08 -0.53 -22.99
CA GLU A 198 10.23 -1.16 -21.98
C GLU A 198 10.03 -0.24 -20.78
N ALA A 199 8.86 -0.33 -20.14
CA ALA A 199 8.49 0.59 -19.05
C ALA A 199 9.47 0.55 -17.87
N TRP A 200 10.09 -0.59 -17.59
CA TRP A 200 11.09 -0.72 -16.52
C TRP A 200 12.43 -0.05 -16.84
N ASN A 201 12.77 0.15 -18.12
CA ASN A 201 14.00 0.85 -18.52
C ASN A 201 13.85 2.38 -18.56
N LYS A 202 12.64 2.93 -18.33
CA LYS A 202 12.44 4.38 -18.31
C LYS A 202 13.35 5.06 -17.29
N GLY A 203 14.02 6.12 -17.75
CA GLY A 203 15.01 6.85 -16.95
C GLY A 203 16.40 6.19 -16.91
N VAL A 204 16.67 5.21 -17.78
CA VAL A 204 17.99 4.59 -17.95
C VAL A 204 18.55 4.88 -19.34
N SER A 205 19.80 5.33 -19.41
CA SER A 205 20.59 5.44 -20.64
C SER A 205 22.01 4.94 -20.40
N ILE A 206 22.57 4.28 -21.40
CA ILE A 206 23.91 3.69 -21.40
C ILE A 206 24.60 4.15 -22.68
N LYS A 207 25.72 4.85 -22.52
CA LYS A 207 26.70 5.09 -23.57
C LYS A 207 27.95 4.33 -23.18
N LEU A 208 28.38 3.40 -24.03
CA LEU A 208 29.62 2.64 -23.84
C LEU A 208 30.37 2.69 -25.16
N ASP A 209 31.59 3.21 -25.12
CA ASP A 209 32.56 3.06 -26.20
C ASP A 209 33.38 1.80 -25.94
N LYS A 210 33.22 0.80 -26.81
CA LYS A 210 33.92 -0.48 -26.67
C LYS A 210 35.40 -0.41 -27.06
N GLU A 211 35.81 0.58 -27.85
CA GLU A 211 37.21 0.71 -28.27
C GLU A 211 38.04 1.32 -27.15
N THR A 212 37.51 2.36 -26.50
CA THR A 212 38.22 3.05 -25.41
C THR A 212 37.91 2.46 -24.03
N GLY A 213 36.75 1.81 -23.87
CA GLY A 213 36.22 1.34 -22.59
C GLY A 213 35.51 2.43 -21.78
N ASP A 214 35.40 3.65 -22.31
CA ASP A 214 34.74 4.76 -21.63
C ASP A 214 33.22 4.56 -21.63
N PHE A 215 32.59 4.77 -20.47
CA PHE A 215 31.15 4.67 -20.34
C PHE A 215 30.52 5.85 -19.62
N THR A 216 29.25 6.09 -19.93
CA THR A 216 28.35 6.99 -19.20
C THR A 216 27.00 6.28 -19.04
N VAL A 217 26.65 5.99 -17.79
CA VAL A 217 25.35 5.45 -17.42
C VAL A 217 24.57 6.53 -16.70
N VAL A 218 23.32 6.68 -17.08
CA VAL A 218 22.39 7.57 -16.41
C VAL A 218 21.21 6.74 -15.93
N ILE A 219 20.87 6.81 -14.64
CA ILE A 219 19.72 6.12 -14.06
C ILE A 219 18.90 7.07 -13.19
N THR A 220 17.56 6.92 -13.22
CA THR A 220 16.65 7.49 -12.22
C THR A 220 16.23 6.39 -11.21
N PRO A 221 16.85 6.34 -10.01
CA PRO A 221 16.51 5.38 -8.97
C PRO A 221 15.10 5.63 -8.42
N TYR A 222 14.62 4.71 -7.58
CA TYR A 222 13.30 4.86 -6.98
C TYR A 222 13.19 6.13 -6.12
N LYS A 223 12.06 6.85 -6.25
CA LYS A 223 11.88 8.15 -5.61
C LYS A 223 11.65 8.14 -4.09
N ASN A 224 11.20 7.01 -3.52
CA ASN A 224 10.96 6.91 -2.07
C ASN A 224 12.07 6.12 -1.36
N ILE A 225 13.31 6.26 -1.80
CA ILE A 225 14.46 5.78 -1.01
C ILE A 225 14.59 6.68 0.22
N ALA A 226 14.73 6.06 1.40
CA ALA A 226 14.80 6.78 2.66
C ALA A 226 16.00 7.74 2.68
N PRO A 227 15.85 8.95 3.26
CA PRO A 227 16.95 9.89 3.38
C PRO A 227 18.06 9.30 4.26
N GLY A 228 19.32 9.61 3.93
CA GLY A 228 20.49 9.05 4.59
C GLY A 228 20.87 7.64 4.16
N THR A 229 20.12 7.02 3.23
CA THR A 229 20.48 5.71 2.68
C THR A 229 21.77 5.84 1.87
N LYS A 230 22.77 5.04 2.23
CA LYS A 230 24.02 4.92 1.48
C LYS A 230 23.85 3.93 0.32
N MET A 231 24.09 4.39 -0.89
CA MET A 231 24.06 3.61 -2.11
C MET A 231 25.48 3.29 -2.55
N ALA A 232 25.72 2.06 -2.99
CA ALA A 232 26.98 1.59 -3.53
C ALA A 232 26.86 1.32 -5.03
N ILE A 233 27.93 1.62 -5.74
CA ILE A 233 28.07 1.38 -7.17
C ILE A 233 29.21 0.39 -7.36
N TRP A 234 28.90 -0.68 -8.07
CA TRP A 234 29.88 -1.67 -8.50
C TRP A 234 29.95 -1.65 -10.02
N VAL A 235 31.15 -1.77 -10.55
CA VAL A 235 31.41 -1.86 -12.00
C VAL A 235 32.21 -3.13 -12.24
N ASN A 236 31.69 -4.01 -13.08
CA ASN A 236 32.30 -5.30 -13.44
C ASN A 236 32.79 -6.08 -12.20
N GLY A 237 31.97 -6.10 -11.13
CA GLY A 237 32.24 -6.87 -9.91
C GLY A 237 33.02 -6.15 -8.82
N GLU A 238 33.58 -4.96 -9.09
CA GLU A 238 34.35 -4.20 -8.10
C GLU A 238 33.57 -2.98 -7.57
N LYS A 239 33.65 -2.74 -6.26
CA LYS A 239 32.98 -1.60 -5.61
C LYS A 239 33.77 -0.33 -5.89
N SER A 240 33.19 0.57 -6.67
CA SER A 240 33.90 1.72 -7.23
C SER A 240 33.56 3.03 -6.52
N ALA A 241 32.28 3.26 -6.19
CA ALA A 241 31.84 4.51 -5.56
C ALA A 241 30.65 4.31 -4.62
N THR A 242 30.40 5.29 -3.75
CA THR A 242 29.19 5.36 -2.92
C THR A 242 28.65 6.78 -2.86
N TYR A 243 27.33 6.94 -2.74
CA TYR A 243 26.68 8.23 -2.49
C TYR A 243 25.59 8.12 -1.43
N ILE A 244 25.21 9.26 -0.86
CA ILE A 244 24.15 9.35 0.14
C ILE A 244 22.89 9.96 -0.49
N VAL A 245 21.73 9.38 -0.17
CA VAL A 245 20.43 9.90 -0.61
C VAL A 245 19.99 11.06 0.29
N LYS A 246 19.85 12.24 -0.30
CA LYS A 246 19.26 13.42 0.34
C LYS A 246 17.73 13.37 0.33
N PRO A 247 17.07 13.96 1.34
CA PRO A 247 15.62 14.11 1.32
C PRO A 247 15.18 14.97 0.13
N ALA A 248 14.18 14.51 -0.63
CA ALA A 248 13.53 15.27 -1.70
C ALA A 248 12.32 16.09 -1.22
N GLY A 249 12.10 16.12 0.10
CA GLY A 249 10.95 16.72 0.75
C GLY A 249 10.74 16.07 2.12
N PHE A 250 9.53 16.20 2.65
CA PHE A 250 9.18 15.60 3.93
C PHE A 250 9.00 14.07 3.81
N PHE A 251 9.73 13.31 4.63
CA PHE A 251 9.72 11.85 4.59
C PHE A 251 9.05 11.26 5.82
N PHE A 252 7.96 10.50 5.61
CA PHE A 252 7.31 9.75 6.67
C PHE A 252 8.04 8.41 6.86
N LYS A 253 8.79 8.28 7.96
CA LYS A 253 9.71 7.15 8.19
C LYS A 253 8.99 5.81 8.22
N THR A 254 7.89 5.71 8.95
CA THR A 254 7.15 4.45 9.06
C THR A 254 6.30 4.22 7.81
N ALA A 255 5.78 5.26 7.17
CA ALA A 255 5.08 5.10 5.89
C ALA A 255 6.01 4.75 4.72
N ASN A 256 7.31 5.07 4.85
CA ASN A 256 8.36 4.91 3.84
C ASN A 256 7.99 5.58 2.50
N THR A 257 7.60 6.85 2.58
CA THR A 257 7.17 7.66 1.42
C THR A 257 7.46 9.14 1.64
N TYR A 258 7.83 9.85 0.58
CA TYR A 258 7.86 11.32 0.60
C TYR A 258 6.45 11.84 0.36
N MET A 259 5.99 12.72 1.25
CA MET A 259 4.67 13.32 1.12
C MET A 259 4.59 14.62 1.89
N ASN A 260 3.91 15.62 1.31
CA ASN A 260 3.63 16.86 2.01
C ASN A 260 2.61 16.60 3.15
N PRO A 261 2.94 16.95 4.43
CA PRO A 261 2.01 16.78 5.55
C PRO A 261 0.64 17.45 5.35
N LEU A 262 0.57 18.55 4.59
CA LEU A 262 -0.69 19.21 4.26
C LEU A 262 -1.60 18.35 3.39
N VAL A 263 -1.04 17.55 2.47
CA VAL A 263 -1.82 16.62 1.65
C VAL A 263 -2.42 15.52 2.54
N VAL A 264 -1.66 15.03 3.53
CA VAL A 264 -2.14 14.07 4.52
C VAL A 264 -3.29 14.68 5.34
N LEU A 265 -3.11 15.89 5.85
CA LEU A 265 -4.09 16.58 6.68
C LEU A 265 -5.38 16.89 5.92
N LEU A 266 -5.28 17.52 4.75
CA LEU A 266 -6.44 17.90 3.92
C LEU A 266 -7.18 16.67 3.40
N GLY A 267 -6.44 15.64 2.97
CA GLY A 267 -7.04 14.37 2.55
C GLY A 267 -7.77 13.68 3.71
N ALA A 268 -7.15 13.63 4.90
CA ALA A 268 -7.80 13.10 6.10
C ALA A 268 -9.03 13.92 6.52
N PHE A 269 -9.00 15.23 6.35
CA PHE A 269 -10.15 16.11 6.56
C PHE A 269 -11.31 15.77 5.63
N LEU A 270 -11.07 15.73 4.32
CA LEU A 270 -12.10 15.39 3.33
C LEU A 270 -12.69 13.99 3.57
N ILE A 271 -11.83 13.02 3.87
CA ILE A 271 -12.27 11.66 4.17
C ILE A 271 -13.03 11.60 5.49
N GLY A 272 -12.61 12.34 6.52
CA GLY A 272 -13.33 12.47 7.78
C GLY A 272 -14.73 13.09 7.60
N VAL A 273 -14.86 14.12 6.75
CA VAL A 273 -16.16 14.68 6.37
C VAL A 273 -17.04 13.63 5.70
N LEU A 274 -16.53 12.96 4.66
CA LEU A 274 -17.27 11.92 3.94
C LEU A 274 -17.65 10.77 4.86
N PHE A 275 -16.75 10.39 5.76
CA PHE A 275 -16.99 9.37 6.78
C PHE A 275 -18.16 9.77 7.67
N VAL A 276 -18.16 10.96 8.27
CA VAL A 276 -19.24 11.32 9.20
C VAL A 276 -20.58 11.58 8.50
N ILE A 277 -20.58 11.98 7.22
CA ILE A 277 -21.79 12.13 6.41
C ILE A 277 -22.42 10.77 6.09
N MET A 278 -21.61 9.84 5.59
CA MET A 278 -22.05 8.51 5.15
C MET A 278 -22.16 7.51 6.30
N GLY A 279 -21.59 7.84 7.46
CA GLY A 279 -21.33 6.93 8.56
C GLY A 279 -20.17 6.01 8.27
N ALA A 280 -20.36 4.73 8.50
CA ALA A 280 -19.28 3.81 8.75
C ALA A 280 -18.47 3.35 7.48
N ALA A 281 -18.72 3.93 6.30
CA ALA A 281 -18.08 3.58 5.02
C ALA A 281 -16.66 4.16 4.79
N GLY A 282 -16.16 5.03 5.66
CA GLY A 282 -14.91 5.79 5.45
C GLY A 282 -13.61 5.02 5.62
N GLY A 283 -13.63 3.84 6.27
CA GLY A 283 -12.48 2.94 6.28
C GLY A 283 -12.05 2.54 4.86
N LEU A 284 -13.00 2.46 3.93
CA LEU A 284 -12.75 2.17 2.52
C LEU A 284 -12.03 3.30 1.81
N PHE A 285 -12.51 4.54 2.01
CA PHE A 285 -11.91 5.73 1.41
C PHE A 285 -10.53 6.01 1.98
N THR A 286 -10.32 5.75 3.27
CA THR A 286 -9.02 5.90 3.92
C THR A 286 -8.00 4.92 3.34
N ALA A 287 -8.39 3.66 3.17
CA ALA A 287 -7.53 2.66 2.53
C ALA A 287 -7.21 3.02 1.08
N ALA A 288 -8.20 3.52 0.32
CA ALA A 288 -7.96 4.00 -1.04
C ALA A 288 -6.95 5.15 -1.03
N PHE A 289 -7.18 6.19 -0.22
CA PHE A 289 -6.31 7.35 -0.09
C PHE A 289 -4.87 7.01 0.31
N GLN A 290 -4.68 6.13 1.30
CA GLN A 290 -3.36 5.67 1.73
C GLN A 290 -2.60 4.95 0.61
N ILE A 291 -3.30 4.15 -0.20
CA ILE A 291 -2.68 3.36 -1.26
C ILE A 291 -2.43 4.20 -2.53
N THR A 292 -3.40 5.02 -2.94
CA THR A 292 -3.36 5.73 -4.23
C THR A 292 -2.73 7.10 -4.14
N VAL A 293 -3.02 7.86 -3.08
CA VAL A 293 -2.54 9.24 -2.94
C VAL A 293 -1.26 9.27 -2.12
N LEU A 294 -1.26 8.69 -0.91
CA LEU A 294 -0.07 8.72 -0.05
C LEU A 294 1.02 7.74 -0.51
N GLY A 295 0.62 6.61 -1.09
CA GLY A 295 1.54 5.58 -1.57
C GLY A 295 2.30 4.90 -0.43
N THR A 296 1.68 4.74 0.74
CA THR A 296 2.30 4.15 1.94
C THR A 296 2.83 2.74 1.68
N LYS A 297 4.10 2.52 2.00
CA LYS A 297 4.83 1.28 1.69
C LYS A 297 5.30 0.50 2.91
N GLY A 298 5.43 1.16 4.05
CA GLY A 298 5.97 0.56 5.25
C GLY A 298 7.49 0.41 5.24
N PRO A 299 8.14 0.25 6.41
CA PRO A 299 9.58 0.07 6.51
C PRO A 299 10.04 -1.23 5.83
N ILE A 300 11.33 -1.32 5.54
CA ILE A 300 11.98 -2.55 5.07
C ILE A 300 11.77 -3.64 6.13
N GLY A 301 11.37 -4.84 5.71
CA GLY A 301 11.07 -5.97 6.59
C GLY A 301 9.63 -6.01 7.14
N ILE A 302 8.80 -4.98 6.93
CA ILE A 302 7.37 -4.99 7.30
C ILE A 302 6.52 -5.02 6.03
N ASN A 303 5.46 -5.82 5.95
CA ASN A 303 4.58 -5.75 4.79
C ASN A 303 3.81 -4.42 4.74
N ALA A 304 3.76 -3.76 3.58
CA ALA A 304 3.04 -2.49 3.40
C ALA A 304 1.61 -2.49 3.96
N ALA A 305 0.89 -3.62 3.83
CA ALA A 305 -0.46 -3.75 4.35
C ALA A 305 -0.54 -3.64 5.88
N ASN A 306 0.48 -4.11 6.59
CA ASN A 306 0.53 -4.06 8.06
C ASN A 306 0.89 -2.67 8.59
N THR A 307 1.41 -1.78 7.75
CA THR A 307 1.59 -0.34 8.07
C THR A 307 0.34 0.49 7.77
N VAL A 308 -0.33 0.20 6.65
CA VAL A 308 -1.53 0.95 6.21
C VAL A 308 -2.71 0.72 7.14
N LYS A 309 -2.91 -0.51 7.63
CA LYS A 309 -4.09 -0.86 8.44
C LYS A 309 -4.16 -0.09 9.78
N PRO A 310 -3.13 -0.05 10.63
CA PRO A 310 -3.16 0.75 11.87
C PRO A 310 -3.47 2.22 11.58
N THR A 311 -2.82 2.79 10.57
CA THR A 311 -3.00 4.19 10.16
C THR A 311 -4.43 4.48 9.72
N ASN A 312 -5.07 3.57 8.97
CA ASN A 312 -6.48 3.72 8.60
C ASN A 312 -7.40 3.77 9.83
N LEU A 313 -7.09 2.97 10.85
CA LEU A 313 -7.88 2.88 12.06
C LEU A 313 -7.81 4.18 12.86
N PHE A 314 -6.71 4.96 12.78
CA PHE A 314 -6.64 6.28 13.40
C PHE A 314 -7.66 7.26 12.83
N LEU A 315 -7.83 7.30 11.49
CA LEU A 315 -8.86 8.15 10.89
C LEU A 315 -10.25 7.76 11.40
N THR A 316 -10.54 6.45 11.39
CA THR A 316 -11.82 5.91 11.83
C THR A 316 -12.00 5.87 13.34
N LEU A 317 -10.96 6.20 14.12
CA LEU A 317 -11.03 6.45 15.55
C LEU A 317 -11.35 7.92 15.83
N CYS A 318 -10.58 8.84 15.23
CA CYS A 318 -10.61 10.26 15.57
C CYS A 318 -11.83 11.01 14.99
N SER A 319 -12.19 10.74 13.74
CA SER A 319 -13.34 11.40 13.10
C SER A 319 -14.69 11.13 13.79
N PRO A 320 -15.02 9.88 14.19
CA PRO A 320 -16.28 9.64 14.89
C PRO A 320 -16.36 10.28 16.27
N ILE A 321 -15.26 10.58 16.97
CA ILE A 321 -15.32 11.24 18.29
C ILE A 321 -16.04 12.59 18.17
N THR A 322 -15.56 13.48 17.30
CA THR A 322 -16.17 14.80 17.12
C THR A 322 -17.52 14.74 16.42
N GLY A 323 -17.69 13.78 15.52
CA GLY A 323 -18.99 13.49 14.90
C GLY A 323 -20.05 13.11 15.93
N LEU A 324 -19.75 12.14 16.79
CA LEU A 324 -20.65 11.66 17.85
C LEU A 324 -20.96 12.74 18.88
N ILE A 325 -19.96 13.54 19.30
CA ILE A 325 -20.19 14.69 20.19
C ILE A 325 -21.21 15.65 19.57
N SER A 326 -21.09 15.93 18.27
CA SER A 326 -22.04 16.79 17.55
C SER A 326 -23.44 16.17 17.49
N TYR A 327 -23.55 14.88 17.16
CA TYR A 327 -24.84 14.18 17.15
C TYR A 327 -25.49 14.08 18.54
N PHE A 328 -24.68 13.98 19.59
CA PHE A 328 -25.13 14.00 20.98
C PHE A 328 -25.72 15.37 21.34
N LYS A 329 -25.00 16.46 21.02
CA LYS A 329 -25.48 17.84 21.22
C LYS A 329 -26.76 18.13 20.44
N ASP A 330 -26.87 17.59 19.23
CA ASP A 330 -28.07 17.71 18.40
C ASP A 330 -29.24 16.81 18.84
N ARG A 331 -29.07 15.99 19.89
CA ARG A 331 -30.04 14.98 20.35
C ARG A 331 -30.48 14.02 19.24
N ARG A 332 -29.58 13.68 18.32
CA ARG A 332 -29.80 12.74 17.20
C ARG A 332 -29.21 11.35 17.45
N PHE A 333 -28.54 11.16 18.58
CA PHE A 333 -27.84 9.92 18.91
C PHE A 333 -28.71 8.98 19.75
N ALA A 334 -29.13 7.86 19.15
CA ALA A 334 -29.81 6.77 19.85
C ALA A 334 -28.84 5.95 20.70
N TRP A 335 -28.32 6.58 21.76
CA TRP A 335 -27.26 6.03 22.60
C TRP A 335 -27.55 4.64 23.21
N PRO A 336 -28.79 4.30 23.67
CA PRO A 336 -29.00 2.99 24.31
C PRO A 336 -28.81 1.84 23.31
N VAL A 337 -29.21 2.06 22.06
CA VAL A 337 -29.05 1.10 20.97
C VAL A 337 -27.61 1.07 20.46
N ALA A 338 -26.96 2.24 20.38
CA ALA A 338 -25.58 2.35 19.91
C ALA A 338 -24.57 1.68 20.84
N ILE A 339 -24.76 1.74 22.17
CA ILE A 339 -23.87 1.09 23.15
C ILE A 339 -23.88 -0.42 22.96
N PHE A 340 -25.06 -1.06 22.88
CA PHE A 340 -25.16 -2.51 22.68
C PHE A 340 -24.50 -2.94 21.36
N PHE A 341 -24.72 -2.17 20.29
CA PHE A 341 -24.07 -2.43 19.01
C PHE A 341 -22.54 -2.31 19.09
N ALA A 342 -22.03 -1.26 19.74
CA ALA A 342 -20.59 -1.03 19.91
C ALA A 342 -19.92 -2.11 20.76
N ILE A 343 -20.55 -2.54 21.87
CA ILE A 343 -20.08 -3.65 22.70
C ILE A 343 -20.04 -4.94 21.88
N GLY A 344 -21.09 -5.24 21.13
CA GLY A 344 -21.15 -6.42 20.28
C GLY A 344 -20.02 -6.42 19.26
N ILE A 345 -19.79 -5.28 18.61
CA ILE A 345 -18.69 -5.11 17.66
C ILE A 345 -17.33 -5.32 18.32
N LEU A 346 -17.07 -4.77 19.51
CA LEU A 346 -15.82 -4.98 20.23
C LEU A 346 -15.58 -6.47 20.48
N ILE A 347 -16.60 -7.19 20.95
CA ILE A 347 -16.53 -8.63 21.20
C ILE A 347 -16.23 -9.38 19.89
N GLY A 348 -17.02 -9.12 18.85
CA GLY A 348 -16.89 -9.78 17.55
C GLY A 348 -15.57 -9.50 16.85
N ALA A 349 -15.11 -8.25 16.87
CA ALA A 349 -13.90 -7.83 16.15
C ALA A 349 -12.61 -8.20 16.88
N PHE A 350 -12.60 -8.13 18.22
CA PHE A 350 -11.38 -8.38 19.00
C PHE A 350 -11.18 -9.87 19.30
N PHE A 351 -12.20 -10.55 19.82
CA PHE A 351 -12.10 -11.91 20.34
C PHE A 351 -12.39 -12.99 19.29
N LEU A 352 -13.44 -12.81 18.48
CA LEU A 352 -13.97 -13.88 17.62
C LEU A 352 -13.48 -13.81 16.17
N GLY A 353 -13.37 -12.62 15.59
CA GLY A 353 -13.05 -12.44 14.17
C GLY A 353 -11.68 -13.01 13.76
N PRO A 354 -10.57 -12.63 14.42
CA PRO A 354 -9.23 -13.07 14.04
C PRO A 354 -8.99 -14.58 14.21
N THR A 355 -9.57 -15.19 15.24
CA THR A 355 -9.49 -16.64 15.50
C THR A 355 -10.31 -17.42 14.46
N PHE A 356 -11.53 -16.96 14.15
CA PHE A 356 -12.38 -17.60 13.16
C PHE A 356 -11.87 -17.43 11.72
N SER A 357 -11.41 -16.23 11.36
CA SER A 357 -10.86 -15.93 10.03
C SER A 357 -9.59 -16.71 9.71
N ALA A 358 -8.74 -16.95 10.70
CA ALA A 358 -7.50 -17.71 10.50
C ALA A 358 -7.77 -19.21 10.27
N LYS A 359 -8.82 -19.76 10.89
CA LYS A 359 -9.10 -21.20 10.90
C LYS A 359 -10.05 -21.67 9.79
N TYR A 360 -11.03 -20.85 9.39
CA TYR A 360 -12.16 -21.33 8.55
C TYR A 360 -12.36 -20.57 7.23
N LEU A 361 -11.64 -19.47 6.97
CA LEU A 361 -11.93 -18.59 5.83
C LEU A 361 -10.79 -18.48 4.81
N PRO A 362 -10.81 -19.27 3.71
CA PRO A 362 -9.87 -19.09 2.61
C PRO A 362 -10.06 -17.73 1.94
N MET A 363 -9.02 -16.88 2.03
CA MET A 363 -9.03 -15.45 1.66
C MET A 363 -9.50 -15.11 0.24
N LYS A 364 -9.41 -16.04 -0.72
CA LYS A 364 -9.86 -15.81 -2.10
C LYS A 364 -11.38 -15.90 -2.24
N ALA A 365 -12.01 -16.94 -1.69
CA ALA A 365 -13.46 -17.13 -1.75
C ALA A 365 -14.18 -16.05 -0.94
N TYR A 366 -13.62 -15.70 0.23
CA TYR A 366 -14.20 -14.73 1.15
C TYR A 366 -14.35 -13.31 0.57
N LYS A 367 -13.33 -12.80 -0.13
CA LYS A 367 -13.38 -11.47 -0.78
C LYS A 367 -14.43 -11.40 -1.88
N PHE A 368 -14.61 -12.50 -2.61
CA PHE A 368 -15.57 -12.60 -3.69
C PHE A 368 -17.01 -12.56 -3.16
N TYR A 369 -17.35 -13.37 -2.15
CA TYR A 369 -18.69 -13.40 -1.57
C TYR A 369 -19.06 -12.07 -0.90
N LEU A 370 -18.12 -11.43 -0.20
CA LEU A 370 -18.37 -10.10 0.35
C LEU A 370 -18.62 -9.08 -0.76
N GLY A 371 -17.85 -9.13 -1.84
CA GLY A 371 -18.12 -8.29 -3.00
C GLY A 371 -19.57 -8.41 -3.43
N ILE A 372 -20.06 -9.64 -3.61
CA ILE A 372 -21.46 -9.91 -3.99
C ILE A 372 -22.43 -9.31 -2.96
N ILE A 373 -22.19 -9.53 -1.66
CA ILE A 373 -23.03 -8.97 -0.60
C ILE A 373 -23.05 -7.42 -0.69
N CYS A 374 -21.91 -6.78 -0.90
CA CYS A 374 -21.83 -5.32 -1.09
C CYS A 374 -22.61 -4.87 -2.32
N LEU A 375 -22.55 -5.61 -3.43
CA LEU A 375 -23.33 -5.32 -4.63
C LEU A 375 -24.83 -5.42 -4.36
N LEU A 376 -25.29 -6.53 -3.77
CA LEU A 376 -26.70 -6.76 -3.46
C LEU A 376 -27.25 -5.67 -2.54
N ILE A 377 -26.49 -5.32 -1.51
CA ILE A 377 -26.83 -4.23 -0.61
C ILE A 377 -26.82 -2.88 -1.33
N GLY A 378 -25.81 -2.61 -2.17
CA GLY A 378 -25.70 -1.38 -2.96
C GLY A 378 -26.91 -1.21 -3.88
N ILE A 379 -27.30 -2.27 -4.60
CA ILE A 379 -28.51 -2.31 -5.44
C ILE A 379 -29.76 -2.09 -4.58
N LYS A 380 -29.88 -2.75 -3.43
CA LYS A 380 -31.01 -2.58 -2.51
C LYS A 380 -31.13 -1.13 -2.02
N LEU A 381 -30.04 -0.52 -1.55
CA LEU A 381 -30.01 0.86 -1.09
C LEU A 381 -30.37 1.84 -2.22
N PHE A 382 -29.89 1.57 -3.44
CA PHE A 382 -30.23 2.36 -4.61
C PHE A 382 -31.73 2.24 -4.94
N HIS A 383 -32.27 1.02 -4.93
CA HIS A 383 -33.70 0.74 -5.14
C HIS A 383 -34.58 1.39 -4.06
N GLU A 384 -34.14 1.43 -2.80
CA GLU A 384 -34.82 2.14 -1.72
C GLU A 384 -34.77 3.67 -1.86
N SER A 385 -33.89 4.19 -2.72
CA SER A 385 -33.79 5.62 -3.02
C SER A 385 -34.66 6.06 -4.21
N LEU A 386 -35.37 5.12 -4.84
CA LEU A 386 -36.29 5.40 -5.94
C LEU A 386 -37.62 5.97 -5.40
N PRO A 387 -38.24 6.95 -6.09
CA PRO A 387 -39.50 7.56 -5.66
C PRO A 387 -40.61 6.55 -5.37
N SER A 388 -40.77 5.55 -6.24
CA SER A 388 -41.77 4.48 -6.12
C SER A 388 -41.61 3.61 -4.88
N THR A 389 -40.38 3.39 -4.41
CA THR A 389 -40.11 2.63 -3.18
C THR A 389 -40.31 3.47 -1.93
N ILE A 390 -39.97 4.77 -2.00
CA ILE A 390 -40.16 5.71 -0.90
C ILE A 390 -41.64 5.87 -0.58
N GLU A 391 -42.49 5.99 -1.61
CA GLU A 391 -43.94 6.13 -1.44
C GLU A 391 -44.59 4.93 -0.72
N LYS A 392 -44.03 3.73 -0.90
CA LYS A 392 -44.49 2.50 -0.23
C LYS A 392 -44.09 2.42 1.24
N LYS A 393 -43.01 3.11 1.66
CA LYS A 393 -42.52 3.07 3.05
C LYS A 393 -43.01 4.30 3.83
N LYS A 394 -44.13 4.17 4.56
CA LYS A 394 -44.77 5.27 5.33
C LYS A 394 -43.80 6.08 6.18
N ALA A 395 -42.99 5.43 7.03
CA ALA A 395 -42.02 6.11 7.90
C ALA A 395 -40.93 6.86 7.11
N LEU A 396 -40.43 6.28 6.01
CA LEU A 396 -39.43 6.93 5.15
C LEU A 396 -40.03 8.13 4.41
N LYS A 397 -41.26 7.99 3.89
CA LYS A 397 -42.01 9.08 3.26
C LYS A 397 -42.22 10.25 4.22
N ALA A 398 -42.63 9.96 5.46
CA ALA A 398 -42.84 10.97 6.49
C ALA A 398 -41.55 11.73 6.84
N ILE A 399 -40.43 11.01 6.99
CA ILE A 399 -39.12 11.61 7.26
C ILE A 399 -38.64 12.49 6.09
N VAL A 400 -38.80 12.03 4.85
CA VAL A 400 -38.45 12.81 3.65
C VAL A 400 -39.31 14.07 3.54
N GLN A 401 -40.61 13.99 3.82
CA GLN A 401 -41.52 15.14 3.82
C GLN A 401 -41.15 16.16 4.90
N LYS A 402 -40.90 15.70 6.13
CA LYS A 402 -40.49 16.56 7.27
C LYS A 402 -39.15 17.24 7.02
N PHE A 403 -38.18 16.54 6.41
CA PHE A 403 -36.93 17.16 5.97
C PHE A 403 -37.16 18.27 4.93
N ASN A 404 -37.96 18.00 3.90
CA ASN A 404 -38.24 18.98 2.85
C ASN A 404 -38.98 20.21 3.39
N GLN A 405 -39.87 20.05 4.36
CA GLN A 405 -40.54 21.14 5.07
C GLN A 405 -39.54 21.97 5.87
N ALA A 406 -38.71 21.34 6.71
CA ALA A 406 -37.70 22.02 7.51
C ALA A 406 -36.69 22.80 6.65
N VAL A 407 -36.28 22.27 5.49
CA VAL A 407 -35.40 22.96 4.53
C VAL A 407 -36.10 24.16 3.87
N LYS A 408 -37.39 24.04 3.53
CA LYS A 408 -38.17 25.15 2.97
C LYS A 408 -38.33 26.29 3.98
N GLU A 409 -38.63 25.97 5.24
CA GLU A 409 -38.75 26.96 6.32
C GLU A 409 -37.41 27.64 6.62
N ALA A 410 -36.32 26.88 6.66
CA ALA A 410 -34.97 27.41 6.80
C ALA A 410 -34.61 28.41 5.68
N LYS A 411 -34.95 28.08 4.42
CA LYS A 411 -34.75 29.00 3.28
C LYS A 411 -35.60 30.27 3.38
N LYS A 412 -36.82 30.18 3.90
CA LYS A 412 -37.72 31.34 4.08
C LYS A 412 -37.30 32.26 5.22
N THR A 413 -36.78 31.70 6.31
CA THR A 413 -36.47 32.44 7.54
C THR A 413 -35.00 32.83 7.69
N GLY A 414 -34.13 32.36 6.80
CA GLY A 414 -32.68 32.54 6.89
C GLY A 414 -32.02 31.76 8.04
N LYS A 415 -32.80 30.98 8.82
CA LYS A 415 -32.30 30.14 9.92
C LYS A 415 -31.82 28.78 9.41
N ALA A 416 -30.99 28.10 10.20
CA ALA A 416 -30.54 26.74 9.87
C ALA A 416 -31.69 25.72 10.02
N ALA A 417 -31.78 24.75 9.09
CA ALA A 417 -32.77 23.68 9.20
C ALA A 417 -32.52 22.83 10.45
N GLU A 418 -33.52 22.76 11.33
CA GLU A 418 -33.48 21.89 12.52
C GLU A 418 -33.96 20.49 12.16
N LEU A 419 -33.13 19.49 12.48
CA LEU A 419 -33.51 18.08 12.36
C LEU A 419 -34.22 17.59 13.62
N GLY A 420 -34.91 16.47 13.50
CA GLY A 420 -35.65 15.83 14.59
C GLY A 420 -34.75 15.41 15.74
N LYS A 421 -35.33 15.37 16.94
CA LYS A 421 -34.69 14.85 18.15
C LYS A 421 -35.11 13.40 18.36
N VAL A 422 -34.23 12.62 18.97
CA VAL A 422 -34.52 11.25 19.42
C VAL A 422 -35.09 11.34 20.83
N GLU A 423 -36.30 10.84 20.99
CA GLU A 423 -36.98 10.69 22.28
C GLU A 423 -37.13 9.20 22.58
N PHE A 424 -37.01 8.84 23.85
CA PHE A 424 -37.07 7.45 24.29
C PHE A 424 -38.27 7.27 25.20
N ASP A 425 -39.04 6.20 24.97
CA ASP A 425 -39.97 5.69 25.97
C ASP A 425 -39.21 4.92 27.07
N LYS A 426 -39.89 4.39 28.09
CA LYS A 426 -39.24 3.67 29.21
C LYS A 426 -38.26 2.61 28.70
N PHE A 427 -37.01 2.72 29.13
CA PHE A 427 -35.93 1.83 28.68
C PHE A 427 -36.20 0.37 29.07
N ASN A 428 -35.98 -0.54 28.12
CA ASN A 428 -36.04 -1.97 28.33
C ASN A 428 -34.96 -2.66 27.45
N ILE A 429 -34.26 -3.63 28.03
CA ILE A 429 -33.12 -4.32 27.39
C ILE A 429 -33.56 -5.16 26.18
N ILE A 430 -34.81 -5.64 26.16
CA ILE A 430 -35.35 -6.50 25.11
C ILE A 430 -35.93 -5.65 23.97
N LYS A 431 -36.86 -4.74 24.31
CA LYS A 431 -37.57 -3.91 23.34
C LYS A 431 -38.10 -2.64 24.01
N PHE A 432 -37.83 -1.48 23.40
CA PHE A 432 -38.48 -0.22 23.76
C PHE A 432 -38.74 0.61 22.50
N ASP A 433 -39.65 1.58 22.59
CA ASP A 433 -39.97 2.45 21.46
C ASP A 433 -39.15 3.75 21.55
N MET A 434 -38.64 4.19 20.40
CA MET A 434 -37.94 5.46 20.25
C MET A 434 -38.65 6.30 19.19
N ARG A 435 -38.78 7.60 19.42
CA ARG A 435 -39.42 8.52 18.48
C ARG A 435 -38.37 9.37 17.81
N PHE A 436 -38.47 9.50 16.50
CA PHE A 436 -37.65 10.42 15.71
C PHE A 436 -38.55 11.15 14.71
N TRP A 437 -38.58 12.48 14.81
CA TRP A 437 -39.52 13.30 14.04
C TRP A 437 -40.99 12.85 14.21
N GLY A 438 -41.39 12.42 15.41
CA GLY A 438 -42.75 11.94 15.68
C GLY A 438 -43.10 10.57 15.08
N GLU A 439 -42.17 9.92 14.35
CA GLU A 439 -42.32 8.52 13.92
C GLU A 439 -41.74 7.58 14.99
N THR A 440 -42.47 6.53 15.34
CA THR A 440 -42.03 5.50 16.30
C THR A 440 -41.20 4.43 15.61
N PHE A 441 -40.00 4.20 16.11
CA PHE A 441 -39.10 3.12 15.73
C PHE A 441 -38.89 2.17 16.90
N VAL A 442 -38.89 0.87 16.62
CA VAL A 442 -38.65 -0.14 17.65
C VAL A 442 -37.15 -0.30 17.88
N ALA A 443 -36.71 -0.04 19.10
CA ALA A 443 -35.36 -0.30 19.57
C ALA A 443 -35.26 -1.76 20.05
N ARG A 444 -34.30 -2.53 19.53
CA ARG A 444 -34.01 -3.91 19.99
C ARG A 444 -32.55 -4.04 20.42
N PRO A 445 -32.19 -3.65 21.65
CA PRO A 445 -30.79 -3.63 22.10
C PRO A 445 -30.09 -4.99 21.99
N LEU A 446 -30.76 -6.09 22.34
CA LEU A 446 -30.18 -7.43 22.22
C LEU A 446 -29.89 -7.84 20.77
N ALA A 447 -30.81 -7.54 19.85
CA ALA A 447 -30.59 -7.79 18.41
C ALA A 447 -29.40 -6.98 17.88
N MET A 448 -29.19 -5.78 18.43
CA MET A 448 -28.07 -4.91 18.10
C MET A 448 -26.75 -5.44 18.68
N LEU A 449 -26.76 -6.04 19.87
CA LEU A 449 -25.60 -6.73 20.42
C LEU A 449 -25.17 -7.91 19.52
N ILE A 450 -26.11 -8.81 19.21
CA ILE A 450 -25.84 -10.00 18.38
C ILE A 450 -25.43 -9.59 16.96
N GLY A 451 -26.16 -8.64 16.36
CA GLY A 451 -25.80 -8.05 15.08
C GLY A 451 -24.42 -7.44 15.12
N GLY A 452 -24.09 -6.68 16.18
CA GLY A 452 -22.78 -6.09 16.41
C GLY A 452 -21.66 -7.14 16.43
N ILE A 453 -21.86 -8.27 17.12
CA ILE A 453 -20.88 -9.38 17.14
C ILE A 453 -20.62 -9.90 15.74
N LEU A 454 -21.68 -10.24 14.99
CA LEU A 454 -21.55 -10.74 13.63
C LEU A 454 -20.86 -9.72 12.71
N MET A 455 -21.30 -8.46 12.77
CA MET A 455 -20.73 -7.38 11.97
C MET A 455 -19.27 -7.11 12.34
N GLY A 456 -18.91 -7.18 13.62
CA GLY A 456 -17.54 -7.05 14.13
C GLY A 456 -16.63 -8.18 13.66
N MET A 457 -17.11 -9.43 13.70
CA MET A 457 -16.39 -10.60 13.17
C MET A 457 -16.10 -10.45 11.68
N ILE A 458 -17.12 -10.08 10.89
CA ILE A 458 -17.01 -9.80 9.46
C ILE A 458 -15.98 -8.67 9.26
N ALA A 459 -16.15 -7.54 9.95
CA ALA A 459 -15.28 -6.38 9.86
C ALA A 459 -13.78 -6.69 10.11
N ALA A 460 -13.47 -7.41 11.19
CA ALA A 460 -12.11 -7.77 11.56
C ALA A 460 -11.47 -8.74 10.56
N SER A 461 -12.23 -9.70 10.04
CA SER A 461 -11.77 -10.68 9.06
C SER A 461 -11.31 -10.01 7.74
N PHE A 462 -11.96 -8.90 7.34
CA PHE A 462 -11.56 -8.16 6.14
C PHE A 462 -10.40 -7.18 6.37
N GLY A 463 -10.17 -6.74 7.60
CA GLY A 463 -9.13 -5.75 7.93
C GLY A 463 -9.34 -4.38 7.27
N VAL A 464 -10.57 -4.07 6.85
CA VAL A 464 -10.94 -2.83 6.13
C VAL A 464 -11.68 -1.84 7.05
N GLY A 465 -11.83 -2.19 8.34
CA GLY A 465 -12.60 -1.40 9.31
C GLY A 465 -14.07 -1.41 8.92
N GLY A 466 -14.73 -2.58 9.08
CA GLY A 466 -15.99 -3.00 8.45
C GLY A 466 -17.27 -2.22 8.75
N GLY A 467 -17.13 -0.93 9.02
CA GLY A 467 -18.21 0.00 9.14
C GLY A 467 -19.10 0.12 7.91
N PHE A 468 -18.58 -0.13 6.70
CA PHE A 468 -19.38 -0.06 5.48
C PHE A 468 -20.58 -1.01 5.49
N MET A 469 -20.53 -2.07 6.30
CA MET A 469 -21.65 -3.00 6.48
C MET A 469 -22.61 -2.60 7.60
N PHE A 470 -22.21 -1.72 8.52
CA PHE A 470 -23.08 -1.29 9.63
C PHE A 470 -24.25 -0.49 9.11
N MET A 471 -24.02 0.38 8.12
CA MET A 471 -25.07 1.20 7.53
C MET A 471 -26.19 0.36 6.89
N PRO A 472 -25.89 -0.59 5.98
CA PRO A 472 -26.87 -1.55 5.47
C PRO A 472 -27.64 -2.32 6.53
N PHE A 473 -26.95 -2.76 7.58
CA PHE A 473 -27.59 -3.45 8.69
C PHE A 473 -28.61 -2.54 9.38
N MET A 474 -28.25 -1.29 9.69
CA MET A 474 -29.17 -0.34 10.31
C MET A 474 -30.36 0.02 9.41
N THR A 475 -30.12 0.29 8.13
CA THR A 475 -31.18 0.82 7.25
C THR A 475 -32.08 -0.26 6.70
N SER A 476 -31.52 -1.43 6.38
CA SER A 476 -32.22 -2.47 5.63
C SER A 476 -32.65 -3.67 6.46
N ILE A 477 -32.03 -3.90 7.62
CA ILE A 477 -32.43 -4.97 8.57
C ILE A 477 -33.18 -4.35 9.75
N MET A 478 -32.61 -3.31 10.39
CA MET A 478 -33.27 -2.64 11.53
C MET A 478 -34.32 -1.60 11.11
N GLY A 479 -34.32 -1.18 9.83
CA GLY A 479 -35.30 -0.24 9.29
C GLY A 479 -35.12 1.22 9.74
N TYR A 480 -33.95 1.57 10.27
CA TYR A 480 -33.68 2.92 10.75
C TYR A 480 -33.42 3.89 9.59
N PRO A 481 -33.91 5.15 9.67
CA PRO A 481 -33.59 6.17 8.69
C PRO A 481 -32.11 6.53 8.75
N MET A 482 -31.54 7.03 7.64
CA MET A 482 -30.10 7.33 7.56
C MET A 482 -29.63 8.28 8.67
N TYR A 483 -30.43 9.27 9.04
CA TYR A 483 -30.10 10.24 10.08
C TYR A 483 -29.95 9.63 11.47
N LEU A 484 -30.62 8.50 11.74
CA LEU A 484 -30.53 7.74 12.98
C LEU A 484 -29.45 6.65 12.89
N ALA A 485 -29.34 6.01 11.73
CA ALA A 485 -28.39 4.94 11.45
C ALA A 485 -26.93 5.42 11.47
N VAL A 486 -26.63 6.60 10.93
CA VAL A 486 -25.27 7.13 10.83
C VAL A 486 -24.61 7.30 12.21
N PRO A 487 -25.21 7.99 13.20
CA PRO A 487 -24.63 8.11 14.53
C PRO A 487 -24.38 6.76 15.22
N ILE A 488 -25.32 5.81 15.11
CA ILE A 488 -25.17 4.46 15.66
C ILE A 488 -23.99 3.74 15.01
N ALA A 489 -23.86 3.81 13.68
CA ALA A 489 -22.78 3.17 12.93
C ALA A 489 -21.40 3.79 13.21
N LEU A 490 -21.35 5.11 13.49
CA LEU A 490 -20.12 5.79 13.92
C LEU A 490 -19.65 5.29 15.28
N ALA A 491 -20.56 5.07 16.24
CA ALA A 491 -20.23 4.47 17.54
C ALA A 491 -19.66 3.05 17.38
N GLY A 492 -20.28 2.23 16.52
CA GLY A 492 -19.75 0.90 16.19
C GLY A 492 -18.35 0.94 15.56
N THR A 493 -18.08 1.92 14.70
CA THR A 493 -16.78 2.04 14.02
C THR A 493 -15.70 2.56 14.94
N PHE A 494 -16.05 3.49 15.84
CA PHE A 494 -15.19 3.90 16.93
C PHE A 494 -14.76 2.69 17.76
N ALA A 495 -15.71 1.85 18.19
CA ALA A 495 -15.45 0.60 18.90
C ALA A 495 -14.49 -0.33 18.12
N THR A 496 -14.77 -0.56 16.83
CA THR A 496 -13.89 -1.39 15.97
C THR A 496 -12.47 -0.84 15.91
N SER A 497 -12.32 0.49 15.83
CA SER A 497 -11.03 1.15 15.67
C SER A 497 -10.20 1.07 16.94
N VAL A 498 -10.82 1.24 18.11
CA VAL A 498 -10.17 1.03 19.41
C VAL A 498 -9.61 -0.39 19.49
N GLY A 499 -10.44 -1.42 19.28
CA GLY A 499 -10.00 -2.81 19.34
C GLY A 499 -8.92 -3.14 18.31
N GLY A 500 -9.03 -2.60 17.10
CA GLY A 500 -8.05 -2.80 16.04
C GLY A 500 -6.68 -2.17 16.35
N ILE A 501 -6.64 -0.91 16.79
CA ILE A 501 -5.39 -0.20 17.12
C ILE A 501 -4.69 -0.92 18.27
N THR A 502 -5.40 -1.24 19.35
CA THR A 502 -4.85 -1.99 20.49
C THR A 502 -4.20 -3.28 20.01
N LYS A 503 -4.86 -4.03 19.13
CA LYS A 503 -4.31 -5.28 18.59
C LYS A 503 -3.06 -5.09 17.73
N TYR A 504 -2.99 -4.04 16.90
CA TYR A 504 -1.79 -3.78 16.10
C TYR A 504 -0.59 -3.35 16.94
N ILE A 505 -0.83 -2.55 17.99
CA ILE A 505 0.20 -2.17 18.95
C ILE A 505 0.72 -3.41 19.70
N LEU A 506 -0.18 -4.30 20.15
CA LEU A 506 0.20 -5.58 20.79
C LEU A 506 1.00 -6.50 19.87
N LEU A 507 0.82 -6.39 18.55
CA LEU A 507 1.57 -7.14 17.54
C LEU A 507 2.89 -6.44 17.12
N GLY A 508 3.30 -5.38 17.80
CA GLY A 508 4.54 -4.65 17.53
C GLY A 508 4.48 -3.68 16.33
N TYR A 509 3.33 -3.53 15.67
CA TYR A 509 3.18 -2.59 14.56
C TYR A 509 2.84 -1.20 15.08
N SER A 510 3.86 -0.39 15.35
CA SER A 510 3.68 0.99 15.77
C SER A 510 3.29 1.89 14.59
N PRO A 511 2.28 2.78 14.74
CA PRO A 511 1.94 3.77 13.73
C PRO A 511 3.06 4.81 13.56
N ASP A 512 3.12 5.44 12.39
CA ASP A 512 3.89 6.68 12.23
C ASP A 512 3.19 7.77 13.06
N TRP A 513 3.72 8.13 14.22
CA TRP A 513 3.07 9.10 15.11
C TRP A 513 2.81 10.45 14.43
N LEU A 514 3.72 10.88 13.56
CA LEU A 514 3.61 12.16 12.88
C LEU A 514 2.54 12.14 11.79
N MET A 515 2.50 11.07 10.99
CA MET A 515 1.40 10.86 10.04
C MET A 515 0.07 10.65 10.77
N ALA A 516 0.06 9.91 11.87
CA ALA A 516 -1.12 9.65 12.69
C ALA A 516 -1.69 10.95 13.27
N VAL A 517 -0.85 11.87 13.75
CA VAL A 517 -1.27 13.20 14.22
C VAL A 517 -1.86 14.03 13.09
N CYS A 518 -1.22 14.06 11.91
CA CYS A 518 -1.77 14.78 10.74
C CYS A 518 -3.14 14.23 10.34
N ILE A 519 -3.28 12.89 10.32
CA ILE A 519 -4.54 12.21 10.03
C ILE A 519 -5.57 12.49 11.11
N ALA A 520 -5.20 12.41 12.38
CA ALA A 520 -6.09 12.68 13.50
C ALA A 520 -6.61 14.12 13.46
N ALA A 521 -5.74 15.11 13.23
CA ALA A 521 -6.11 16.52 13.12
C ALA A 521 -7.11 16.75 11.97
N GLY A 522 -6.82 16.23 10.78
CA GLY A 522 -7.73 16.28 9.65
C GLY A 522 -9.06 15.58 9.95
N ALA A 523 -9.01 14.36 10.46
CA ALA A 523 -10.17 13.54 10.80
C ALA A 523 -11.09 14.20 11.84
N ILE A 524 -10.51 14.80 12.88
CA ILE A 524 -11.22 15.58 13.93
C ILE A 524 -11.93 16.77 13.29
N GLY A 525 -11.24 17.57 12.48
CA GLY A 525 -11.84 18.70 11.77
C GLY A 525 -12.96 18.24 10.84
N GLY A 526 -12.75 17.14 10.12
CA GLY A 526 -13.74 16.56 9.24
C GLY A 526 -14.96 16.05 10.00
N GLY A 527 -14.77 15.49 11.20
CA GLY A 527 -15.86 15.06 12.08
C GLY A 527 -16.63 16.21 12.74
N MET A 528 -16.05 17.41 12.84
CA MET A 528 -16.78 18.62 13.27
C MET A 528 -17.63 19.20 12.14
N VAL A 529 -17.15 19.12 10.90
CA VAL A 529 -17.82 19.67 9.71
C VAL A 529 -18.86 18.71 9.14
N GLY A 530 -18.58 17.40 9.17
CA GLY A 530 -19.44 16.34 8.62
C GLY A 530 -20.90 16.39 9.11
N PRO A 531 -21.18 16.48 10.42
CA PRO A 531 -22.54 16.57 10.95
C PRO A 531 -23.28 17.82 10.49
N LYS A 532 -22.56 18.95 10.32
CA LYS A 532 -23.12 20.22 9.83
C LYS A 532 -23.52 20.11 8.36
N ILE A 533 -22.70 19.44 7.54
CA ILE A 533 -23.01 19.17 6.13
C ILE A 533 -24.17 18.18 6.03
N GLN A 534 -24.15 17.10 6.81
CA GLN A 534 -25.18 16.06 6.78
C GLN A 534 -26.59 16.63 7.03
N LYS A 535 -26.73 17.62 7.91
CA LYS A 535 -28.01 18.32 8.16
C LYS A 535 -28.63 18.96 6.92
N ARG A 536 -27.82 19.25 5.90
CA ARG A 536 -28.25 19.92 4.66
C ARG A 536 -28.46 18.95 3.50
N LEU A 537 -28.12 17.68 3.70
CA LEU A 537 -28.18 16.66 2.64
C LEU A 537 -29.46 15.84 2.78
N PRO A 538 -30.25 15.66 1.71
CA PRO A 538 -31.44 14.83 1.77
C PRO A 538 -31.07 13.35 1.98
N GLU A 539 -31.94 12.61 2.67
CA GLU A 539 -31.74 11.19 2.96
C GLU A 539 -31.48 10.35 1.69
N ILE A 540 -32.16 10.70 0.59
CA ILE A 540 -32.00 10.05 -0.72
C ILE A 540 -30.55 10.16 -1.21
N PHE A 541 -29.94 11.33 -1.06
CA PHE A 541 -28.55 11.55 -1.47
C PHE A 541 -27.59 10.71 -0.63
N LEU A 542 -27.80 10.66 0.70
CA LEU A 542 -26.99 9.83 1.60
C LEU A 542 -27.07 8.35 1.24
N LYS A 543 -28.27 7.83 0.95
CA LYS A 543 -28.46 6.43 0.51
C LYS A 543 -27.76 6.15 -0.82
N ARG A 544 -27.90 7.03 -1.82
CA ARG A 544 -27.26 6.86 -3.14
C ARG A 544 -25.74 6.91 -3.05
N LEU A 545 -25.20 7.82 -2.24
CA LEU A 545 -23.76 7.94 -2.03
C LEU A 545 -23.19 6.66 -1.39
N LEU A 546 -23.88 6.10 -0.39
CA LEU A 546 -23.49 4.82 0.22
C LEU A 546 -23.62 3.66 -0.78
N ALA A 547 -24.70 3.60 -1.55
CA ALA A 547 -24.89 2.58 -2.59
C ALA A 547 -23.73 2.59 -3.60
N LEU A 548 -23.36 3.78 -4.09
CA LEU A 548 -22.23 3.95 -5.01
C LEU A 548 -20.92 3.46 -4.38
N ALA A 549 -20.65 3.81 -3.13
CA ALA A 549 -19.46 3.36 -2.43
C ALA A 549 -19.40 1.83 -2.32
N LEU A 550 -20.51 1.16 -1.98
CA LEU A 550 -20.56 -0.29 -1.90
C LEU A 550 -20.37 -0.98 -3.27
N ILE A 551 -20.88 -0.39 -4.35
CA ILE A 551 -20.66 -0.87 -5.71
C ILE A 551 -19.17 -0.73 -6.08
N ILE A 552 -18.52 0.38 -5.74
CA ILE A 552 -17.07 0.55 -5.95
C ILE A 552 -16.27 -0.51 -5.18
N VAL A 553 -16.67 -0.82 -3.94
CA VAL A 553 -16.04 -1.89 -3.15
C VAL A 553 -16.20 -3.25 -3.79
N PHE A 554 -17.41 -3.57 -4.25
CA PHE A 554 -17.66 -4.78 -5.01
C PHE A 554 -16.70 -4.89 -6.19
N MET A 555 -16.68 -3.86 -7.05
CA MET A 555 -15.86 -3.84 -8.24
C MET A 555 -14.35 -3.97 -7.94
N LYS A 556 -13.89 -3.40 -6.82
CA LYS A 556 -12.50 -3.55 -6.36
C LYS A 556 -12.20 -4.98 -5.89
N TYR A 557 -13.09 -5.60 -5.11
CA TYR A 557 -12.88 -6.95 -4.57
C TYR A 557 -13.06 -8.05 -5.60
N THR A 558 -13.91 -7.85 -6.60
CA THR A 558 -14.02 -8.74 -7.77
C THR A 558 -12.99 -8.44 -8.85
N GLN A 559 -12.12 -7.44 -8.63
CA GLN A 559 -11.06 -7.02 -9.56
C GLN A 559 -11.61 -6.55 -10.93
N LEU A 560 -12.87 -6.11 -10.98
CA LEU A 560 -13.55 -5.64 -12.19
C LEU A 560 -12.98 -4.29 -12.68
N LEU A 561 -12.54 -3.42 -11.77
CA LEU A 561 -11.92 -2.14 -12.11
C LEU A 561 -10.42 -2.32 -12.41
N TRP A 562 -10.09 -2.32 -13.70
CA TRP A 562 -8.72 -2.50 -14.19
C TRP A 562 -7.75 -1.39 -13.77
N PHE A 563 -8.22 -0.15 -13.59
CA PHE A 563 -7.39 1.01 -13.21
C PHE A 563 -7.16 1.17 -11.69
N MET A 564 -7.95 0.47 -10.85
CA MET A 564 -7.81 0.48 -9.38
C MET A 564 -6.95 -0.70 -8.84
N ARG A 565 -6.28 -1.42 -9.73
CA ARG A 565 -5.47 -2.61 -9.43
C ARG A 565 -4.11 -2.28 -8.81
#